data_AF-A0A1G3KNH5-F1
#
_entry.id   AF-A0A1G3KNH5-F1
#
_cell.length_a   1.000
_cell.length_b   1.000
_cell.length_c   1.000
_cell.angle_alpha   90.00
_cell.angle_beta   90.00
_cell.angle_gamma   90.00
#
_symmetry.space_group_name_H-M   'P 1'
#
loop_
_entity.id
_entity.type
_entity.pdbx_description
1 polymer ?
#
loop_
_entity_poly.entity_id
_entity_poly.type
_entity_poly.pdbx_seq_one_letter_code
_entity_poly.pdbx_strand_id
1 'polypeptide(L)'
;MKFTKNEKQTIMEWFRYISEDSFHYGDGTVIFPSEGIILKKLSSDDESVEFSEYDLDLIKDWMHQNISKKYGDSTYLLGSELSLYQKLKDEI
;
A
#
# COMPACT_ATOMS: atom_id res chain seq x y z
N MET A 1 3.59 -0.69 -13.86
CA MET A 1 2.97 -1.92 -13.33
C MET A 1 1.45 -1.74 -13.17
N LYS A 2 0.65 -2.82 -13.25
CA LYS A 2 -0.82 -2.81 -13.04
C LYS A 2 -1.22 -3.68 -11.85
N PHE A 3 -2.25 -3.26 -11.13
CA PHE A 3 -2.82 -3.99 -9.98
C PHE A 3 -4.25 -4.43 -10.26
N THR A 4 -4.55 -5.66 -9.87
CA THR A 4 -5.92 -6.20 -9.82
C THR A 4 -6.73 -5.51 -8.74
N LYS A 5 -8.06 -5.63 -8.79
CA LYS A 5 -8.96 -5.10 -7.75
C LYS A 5 -8.59 -5.54 -6.33
N ASN A 6 -8.25 -6.81 -6.13
CA ASN A 6 -7.88 -7.34 -4.81
C ASN A 6 -6.57 -6.74 -4.32
N GLU A 7 -5.57 -6.61 -5.20
CA GLU A 7 -4.29 -5.99 -4.84
C GLU A 7 -4.47 -4.51 -4.48
N LYS A 8 -5.28 -3.77 -5.25
CA LYS A 8 -5.63 -2.38 -4.93
C LYS A 8 -6.28 -2.26 -3.54
N GLN A 9 -7.20 -3.17 -3.21
CA GLN A 9 -7.83 -3.21 -1.89
C GLN A 9 -6.81 -3.48 -0.77
N THR A 10 -5.94 -4.48 -0.93
CA THR A 10 -4.88 -4.78 0.05
C THR A 10 -3.94 -3.58 0.26
N ILE A 11 -3.55 -2.87 -0.80
CA ILE A 11 -2.72 -1.65 -0.67
C ILE A 11 -3.46 -0.56 0.11
N MET A 12 -4.75 -0.35 -0.19
CA MET A 12 -5.56 0.63 0.56
C MET A 12 -5.71 0.25 2.03
N GLU A 13 -5.84 -1.05 2.35
CA GLU A 13 -5.89 -1.55 3.72
C GLU A 13 -4.58 -1.31 4.46
N TRP A 14 -3.42 -1.54 3.81
CA TRP A 14 -2.12 -1.21 4.38
C TRP A 14 -2.00 0.28 4.68
N PHE A 15 -2.34 1.13 3.72
CA PHE A 15 -2.32 2.59 3.91
C PHE A 15 -3.23 3.01 5.07
N ARG A 16 -4.45 2.47 5.12
CA ARG A 16 -5.39 2.76 6.21
C ARG A 16 -4.82 2.32 7.56
N TYR A 17 -4.27 1.12 7.66
CA TYR A 17 -3.71 0.60 8.91
C TYR A 17 -2.55 1.45 9.43
N ILE A 18 -1.61 1.84 8.57
CA ILE A 18 -0.49 2.72 8.98
C ILE A 18 -0.96 4.14 9.31
N SER A 19 -2.06 4.59 8.70
CA SER A 19 -2.64 5.93 8.89
C SER A 19 -3.51 6.03 10.15
N GLU A 20 -4.30 5.01 10.48
CA GLU A 20 -5.24 5.02 11.62
C GLU A 20 -4.53 5.02 12.98
N ASP A 21 -3.28 4.55 13.04
CA ASP A 21 -2.44 4.61 14.24
C ASP A 21 -2.04 6.06 14.59
N SER A 22 -1.96 6.95 13.59
CA SER A 22 -1.68 8.38 13.80
C SER A 22 -2.85 9.11 14.49
N PHE A 23 -4.10 8.63 14.29
CA PHE A 23 -5.29 9.22 14.91
C PHE A 23 -5.36 9.03 16.43
N HIS A 24 -4.74 7.98 16.98
CA HIS A 24 -4.74 7.76 18.43
C HIS A 24 -4.01 8.85 19.21
N TYR A 25 -3.18 9.67 18.56
CA TYR A 25 -2.40 10.74 19.18
C TYR A 25 -2.90 12.16 18.85
N GLY A 26 -4.06 12.30 18.20
CA GLY A 26 -4.69 13.61 17.94
C GLY A 26 -4.14 14.37 16.73
N ASP A 27 -3.20 13.78 15.98
CA ASP A 27 -2.80 14.28 14.67
C ASP A 27 -3.59 13.53 13.60
N GLY A 28 -4.42 14.27 12.86
CA GLY A 28 -4.98 13.71 11.63
C GLY A 28 -3.83 13.34 10.70
N THR A 29 -3.87 12.16 10.09
CA THR A 29 -2.83 11.74 9.16
C THR A 29 -2.74 12.73 8.00
N VAL A 30 -1.64 13.48 7.92
CA VAL A 30 -1.39 14.39 6.80
C VAL A 30 -1.18 13.55 5.56
N ILE A 31 -2.16 13.56 4.65
CA ILE A 31 -2.03 12.91 3.34
C ILE A 31 -1.25 13.86 2.43
N PHE A 32 -0.06 13.45 2.00
CA PHE A 32 0.71 14.23 1.05
C PHE A 32 0.04 14.21 -0.34
N PRO A 33 0.22 15.25 -1.17
CA PRO A 33 -0.39 15.29 -2.51
C PRO A 33 -0.04 14.09 -3.39
N SER A 34 1.19 13.56 -3.29
CA SER A 34 1.64 12.35 -3.98
C SER A 34 0.83 11.12 -3.55
N GLU A 35 0.62 10.93 -2.26
CA GLU A 35 -0.19 9.85 -1.70
C GLU A 35 -1.65 9.97 -2.15
N GLY A 36 -2.21 11.18 -2.14
CA GLY A 36 -3.57 11.44 -2.62
C GLY A 36 -3.79 11.04 -4.09
N ILE A 37 -2.80 11.24 -4.95
CA ILE A 37 -2.85 10.81 -6.35
C ILE A 37 -2.87 9.28 -6.44
N ILE A 38 -2.01 8.59 -5.68
CA ILE A 38 -1.95 7.13 -5.65
C ILE A 38 -3.26 6.56 -5.11
N LEU A 39 -3.80 7.11 -4.03
CA LEU A 39 -5.09 6.69 -3.45
C LEU A 39 -6.23 6.85 -4.45
N LYS A 40 -6.24 7.95 -5.22
CA LYS A 40 -7.23 8.14 -6.29
C LYS A 40 -7.10 7.07 -7.38
N LYS A 41 -5.87 6.72 -7.80
CA LYS A 41 -5.61 5.63 -8.75
C LYS A 41 -6.07 4.27 -8.21
N LEU A 42 -5.80 3.98 -6.94
CA LEU A 42 -6.20 2.74 -6.26
C LEU A 42 -7.73 2.63 -6.10
N SER A 43 -8.42 3.75 -5.86
CA SER A 43 -9.88 3.81 -5.78
C SER A 43 -10.60 3.70 -7.13
N SER A 44 -9.86 3.81 -8.24
CA SER A 44 -10.43 3.69 -9.57
C SER A 44 -10.72 2.23 -9.91
N ASP A 45 -11.92 1.97 -10.42
CA ASP A 45 -12.30 0.67 -11.00
C ASP A 45 -11.57 0.38 -12.32
N ASP A 46 -10.84 1.36 -12.86
CA ASP A 46 -10.06 1.20 -14.09
C ASP A 46 -8.77 0.38 -13.84
N GLU A 47 -8.75 -0.86 -14.31
CA GLU A 47 -7.59 -1.76 -14.25
C GLU A 47 -6.50 -1.42 -15.30
N SER A 48 -6.78 -0.50 -16.22
CA SER A 48 -5.77 -0.02 -17.18
C SER A 48 -4.80 0.99 -16.56
N VAL A 49 -5.11 1.51 -15.37
CA VAL A 49 -4.27 2.50 -14.66
C VAL A 49 -2.89 1.92 -14.37
N GLU A 50 -1.88 2.63 -14.88
CA GLU A 50 -0.48 2.30 -14.63
C GLU A 50 0.09 3.12 -13.48
N PHE A 51 0.90 2.44 -12.67
CA PHE A 51 1.68 3.02 -11.60
C PHE A 51 3.10 3.25 -12.10
N SER A 52 3.57 4.48 -11.91
CA SER A 52 4.94 4.90 -12.19
C SER A 52 5.91 4.30 -11.16
N GLU A 53 7.21 4.31 -11.44
CA GLU A 53 8.24 3.85 -10.50
C GLU A 53 8.13 4.55 -9.15
N TYR A 54 7.94 5.88 -9.15
CA TYR A 54 7.71 6.66 -7.95
C TYR A 54 6.44 6.24 -7.17
N ASP A 55 5.35 5.92 -7.86
CA ASP A 55 4.13 5.43 -7.20
C ASP A 55 4.39 4.07 -6.53
N LEU A 56 5.17 3.21 -7.19
CA LEU A 56 5.52 1.88 -6.69
C LEU A 56 6.43 1.97 -5.46
N ASP A 57 7.39 2.90 -5.44
CA ASP A 57 8.26 3.11 -4.28
C ASP A 57 7.45 3.53 -3.05
N LEU A 58 6.50 4.45 -3.20
CA LEU A 58 5.61 4.83 -2.09
C LEU A 58 4.73 3.66 -1.62
N ILE A 59 4.23 2.83 -2.55
CA ILE A 59 3.46 1.63 -2.20
C ILE A 59 4.34 0.60 -1.46
N LYS A 60 5.60 0.43 -1.86
CA LYS A 60 6.58 -0.42 -1.17
C LYS A 60 6.88 0.10 0.23
N ASP A 61 6.95 1.41 0.42
CA ASP A 61 7.12 2.02 1.73
C ASP A 61 5.92 1.76 2.64
N TRP A 62 4.69 1.90 2.14
CA TRP A 62 3.48 1.57 2.89
C TRP A 62 3.45 0.08 3.27
N MET A 63 3.84 -0.79 2.34
CA MET A 63 3.97 -2.23 2.58
C MET A 63 4.96 -2.53 3.71
N HIS A 64 6.17 -1.97 3.66
CA HIS A 64 7.19 -2.19 4.69
C HIS A 64 6.74 -1.67 6.06
N GLN A 65 6.14 -0.49 6.11
CA GLN A 65 5.61 0.08 7.36
C GLN A 65 4.48 -0.77 7.93
N ASN A 66 3.56 -1.22 7.08
CA ASN A 66 2.46 -2.11 7.50
C ASN A 66 2.99 -3.44 8.06
N ILE A 67 3.93 -4.09 7.35
CA ILE A 67 4.53 -5.35 7.81
C ILE A 67 5.22 -5.14 9.16
N SER A 68 6.06 -4.11 9.26
CA SER A 68 6.80 -3.81 10.48
C SER A 68 5.88 -3.51 11.67
N LYS A 69 4.77 -2.80 11.45
CA LYS A 69 3.80 -2.48 12.51
C LYS A 69 2.91 -3.67 12.88
N LYS A 70 2.38 -4.40 11.89
CA LYS A 70 1.36 -5.43 12.09
C LYS A 70 1.95 -6.78 12.52
N TYR A 71 3.08 -7.16 11.94
CA TYR A 71 3.64 -8.50 12.06
C TYR A 71 5.07 -8.50 12.65
N GLY A 72 5.79 -7.38 12.56
CA GLY A 72 7.20 -7.29 12.91
C GLY A 72 8.14 -7.86 11.85
N ASP A 73 7.72 -8.92 11.13
CA ASP A 73 8.50 -9.57 10.07
C ASP A 73 7.61 -10.04 8.90
N SER A 74 8.16 -10.12 7.68
CA SER A 74 7.46 -10.57 6.48
C SER A 74 7.23 -12.08 6.41
N THR A 75 7.87 -12.90 7.25
CA THR A 75 7.64 -14.36 7.32
C THR A 75 6.22 -14.75 7.71
N TYR A 76 5.46 -13.81 8.27
CA TYR A 76 4.08 -14.01 8.72
C TYR A 76 3.03 -13.59 7.68
N LEU A 77 3.44 -13.14 6.50
CA LEU A 77 2.52 -12.80 5.42
C LEU A 77 1.87 -14.04 4.84
N LEU A 78 0.56 -13.95 4.58
CA LEU A 78 -0.25 -15.06 4.06
C LEU A 78 -1.20 -14.58 2.95
N GLY A 79 -1.62 -15.51 2.10
CA GLY A 79 -2.65 -15.24 1.09
C GLY A 79 -2.30 -14.11 0.13
N SER A 80 -3.22 -13.16 -0.04
CA SER A 80 -3.05 -12.02 -0.96
C SER A 80 -1.92 -11.08 -0.57
N GLU A 81 -1.63 -10.91 0.74
CA GLU A 81 -0.52 -10.07 1.20
C GLU A 81 0.83 -10.65 0.80
N LEU A 82 1.00 -11.97 0.90
CA LEU A 82 2.24 -12.64 0.49
C LEU A 82 2.44 -12.56 -1.04
N SER A 83 1.39 -12.84 -1.82
CA SER A 83 1.46 -12.75 -3.28
C SER A 83 1.79 -11.35 -3.76
N LEU A 84 1.16 -10.32 -3.17
CA LEU A 84 1.43 -8.93 -3.51
C LEU A 84 2.82 -8.47 -3.05
N TYR A 85 3.28 -8.90 -1.87
CA TYR A 85 4.63 -8.64 -1.39
C TYR A 85 5.69 -9.18 -2.36
N GLN A 86 5.55 -10.44 -2.80
CA GLN A 86 6.46 -11.04 -3.77
C GLN A 86 6.45 -10.26 -5.09
N LYS A 87 5.25 -9.94 -5.59
CA LYS A 87 5.07 -9.17 -6.82
C LYS A 87 5.75 -7.80 -6.77
N LEU A 88 5.69 -7.10 -5.63
CA LEU A 88 6.34 -5.81 -5.44
C LEU A 88 7.86 -5.94 -5.24
N LYS A 89 8.32 -7.05 -4.66
CA LYS A 89 9.74 -7.33 -4.42
C LYS A 89 10.50 -7.69 -5.69
N ASP A 90 9.88 -8.43 -6.60
CA ASP A 90 10.51 -8.94 -7.83
C ASP A 90 10.63 -7.88 -8.94
N GLU A 91 10.01 -6.71 -8.78
CA GLU A 91 10.12 -5.55 -9.69
C GLU A 91 11.41 -4.72 -9.43
N ILE A 92 12.54 -5.40 -9.18
CA ILE A 92 13.90 -4.83 -9.06
C ILE A 92 14.87 -5.62 -9.95
#